data_AF-B8MEH8-F1
#
_entry.id   AF-B8MEH8-F1
#
_cell.length_a   1.000
_cell.length_b   1.000
_cell.length_c   1.000
_cell.angle_alpha   90.00
_cell.angle_beta   90.00
_cell.angle_gamma   90.00
#
_symmetry.space_group_name_H-M   'P 1'
#
loop_
_entity.id
_entity.type
_entity.pdbx_description
1 polymer ?
#
loop_
_entity_poly.entity_id
_entity_poly.type
_entity_poly.pdbx_seq_one_letter_code
_entity_poly.pdbx_strand_id
1 'polypeptide(L)'
;MINKLHQNATWSMRSNFFFVPTDCPHREERLGWTGDIQKFAPSASFLYNTTGMLGDWLQDLSVEQLSRPNAISPFVVPNVIPEPLWPIFPQAALGDATILFSVVLTVSGTKIYSNLETGLIPPLRRGQPGNSCTDGTLAVDAYLVHVTEILPHISTIVDESANASRYEADYRALKSQFQIKYIFPTGLLVGDTHTALSLAVVFNLHDDPQQAAAAGHD
;
A
#
# COMPACT_ATOMS: atom_id res chain seq x y z
N MET A 1 17.12 -22.40 14.33
CA MET A 1 16.84 -21.73 13.04
C MET A 1 16.09 -20.41 13.22
N ILE A 2 14.96 -20.38 13.94
CA ILE A 2 14.14 -19.16 14.16
C ILE A 2 14.93 -18.01 14.81
N ASN A 3 15.71 -18.28 15.87
CA ASN A 3 16.52 -17.23 16.52
C ASN A 3 17.52 -16.57 15.55
N LYS A 4 18.06 -17.34 14.60
CA LYS A 4 18.99 -16.81 13.60
C LYS A 4 18.26 -15.96 12.56
N LEU A 5 17.06 -16.37 12.14
CA LEU A 5 16.20 -15.57 11.27
C LEU A 5 15.85 -14.21 11.92
N HIS A 6 15.44 -14.22 13.19
CA HIS A 6 15.15 -12.99 13.93
C HIS A 6 16.37 -12.07 14.05
N GLN A 7 17.53 -12.63 14.37
CA GLN A 7 18.79 -11.87 14.40
C GLN A 7 19.10 -11.23 13.04
N ASN A 8 18.94 -11.98 11.95
CA ASN A 8 19.17 -11.46 10.61
C ASN A 8 18.19 -10.32 10.28
N ALA A 9 16.89 -10.48 10.57
CA ALA A 9 15.89 -9.43 10.36
C ALA A 9 16.21 -8.15 11.15
N THR A 10 16.64 -8.31 12.41
CA THR A 10 17.06 -7.19 13.26
C THR A 10 18.27 -6.46 12.68
N TRP A 11 19.27 -7.17 12.16
CA TRP A 11 20.45 -6.58 11.54
C TRP A 11 20.16 -5.94 10.18
N SER A 12 19.27 -6.53 9.37
CA SER A 12 18.81 -5.94 8.12
C SER A 12 18.08 -4.63 8.38
N MET A 13 17.21 -4.58 9.40
CA MET A 13 16.54 -3.35 9.79
C MET A 13 17.55 -2.27 10.21
N ARG A 14 18.49 -2.59 11.11
CA ARG A 14 19.51 -1.63 11.57
C ARG A 14 20.34 -1.06 10.43
N SER A 15 20.64 -1.87 9.42
CA SER A 15 21.42 -1.43 8.26
C SER A 15 20.64 -0.48 7.35
N ASN A 16 19.30 -0.54 7.34
CA ASN A 16 18.44 0.20 6.42
C ASN A 16 17.68 1.37 7.07
N PHE A 17 17.76 1.54 8.39
CA PHE A 17 17.09 2.62 9.11
C PHE A 17 18.12 3.69 9.50
N PHE A 18 18.54 4.49 8.51
CA PHE A 18 19.53 5.55 8.68
C PHE A 18 19.02 6.85 8.06
N PHE A 19 18.35 7.67 8.88
CA PHE A 19 17.61 8.88 8.49
C PHE A 19 16.38 8.61 7.60
N VAL A 20 16.53 7.79 6.55
CA VAL A 20 15.45 7.29 5.68
C VAL A 20 15.40 5.75 5.71
N PRO A 21 14.24 5.12 5.45
CA PRO A 21 14.11 3.67 5.36
C PRO A 21 14.58 3.16 3.99
N THR A 22 15.87 2.85 3.85
CA THR A 22 16.48 2.50 2.56
C THR A 22 16.14 1.07 2.10
N ASP A 23 16.18 0.82 0.78
CA ASP A 23 16.09 -0.52 0.18
C ASP A 23 17.25 -1.43 0.59
N CYS A 24 18.47 -0.92 0.47
CA CYS A 24 19.67 -1.65 0.84
C CYS A 24 20.81 -0.70 1.24
N PRO A 25 21.76 -1.15 2.07
CA PRO A 25 22.83 -0.29 2.58
C PRO A 25 24.07 -0.23 1.67
N HIS A 26 24.20 -1.12 0.69
CA HIS A 26 25.49 -1.37 0.04
C HIS A 26 25.61 -0.81 -1.38
N ARG A 27 24.59 -0.96 -2.23
CA ARG A 27 24.66 -0.53 -3.64
C ARG A 27 24.51 0.99 -3.76
N GLU A 28 24.84 1.53 -4.92
CA GLU A 28 24.66 2.95 -5.26
C GLU A 28 23.17 3.25 -5.53
N GLU A 29 22.34 3.01 -4.52
CA GLU A 29 20.89 3.28 -4.54
C GLU A 29 20.52 3.90 -3.19
N ARG A 30 20.29 3.08 -2.15
CA ARG A 30 20.06 3.54 -0.76
C ARG A 30 18.95 4.58 -0.67
N LEU A 31 17.87 4.32 -1.41
CA LEU A 31 16.75 5.25 -1.54
C LEU A 31 15.60 4.79 -0.66
N GLY A 32 14.81 5.76 -0.18
CA GLY A 32 13.63 5.51 0.63
C GLY A 32 12.46 5.01 -0.20
N TRP A 33 12.54 3.77 -0.69
CA TRP A 33 11.51 3.17 -1.53
C TRP A 33 10.20 2.99 -0.77
N THR A 34 9.12 3.58 -1.28
CA THR A 34 7.81 3.59 -0.61
C THR A 34 7.22 2.20 -0.49
N GLY A 35 7.41 1.36 -1.51
CA GLY A 35 6.93 -0.03 -1.53
C GLY A 35 7.59 -0.91 -0.46
N ASP A 36 8.92 -0.82 -0.34
CA ASP A 36 9.72 -1.61 0.60
C ASP A 36 9.28 -1.35 2.04
N ILE A 37 9.21 -0.07 2.42
CA ILE A 37 8.81 0.30 3.77
C ILE A 37 7.33 0.02 4.05
N GLN A 38 6.43 0.14 3.05
CA GLN A 38 5.02 -0.23 3.21
C GLN A 38 4.87 -1.70 3.65
N LYS A 39 5.66 -2.62 3.09
CA LYS A 39 5.63 -4.04 3.49
C LYS A 39 6.28 -4.26 4.85
N PHE A 40 7.40 -3.58 5.12
CA PHE A 40 8.23 -3.88 6.29
C PHE A 40 7.84 -3.10 7.55
N ALA A 41 7.11 -1.98 7.44
CA ALA A 41 6.78 -1.10 8.56
C ALA A 41 6.15 -1.83 9.77
N PRO A 42 5.19 -2.78 9.63
CA PRO A 42 4.66 -3.51 10.78
C PRO A 42 5.73 -4.33 11.51
N SER A 43 6.64 -4.96 10.77
CA SER A 43 7.75 -5.71 11.35
C SER A 43 8.77 -4.77 12.00
N ALA A 44 9.06 -3.63 11.38
CA ALA A 44 9.96 -2.62 11.91
C ALA A 44 9.47 -2.08 13.26
N SER A 45 8.18 -1.71 13.34
CA SER A 45 7.53 -1.20 14.56
C SER A 45 7.42 -2.24 15.68
N PHE A 46 7.45 -3.53 15.35
CA PHE A 46 7.56 -4.61 16.33
C PHE A 46 8.99 -4.72 16.89
N LEU A 47 10.00 -4.59 16.03
CA LEU A 47 11.40 -4.75 16.41
C LEU A 47 11.96 -3.55 17.18
N TYR A 48 11.56 -2.33 16.83
CA TYR A 48 12.01 -1.08 17.47
C TYR A 48 10.88 -0.05 17.52
N ASN A 49 11.05 0.96 18.37
CA ASN A 49 10.24 2.17 18.29
C ASN A 49 10.65 2.98 17.04
N THR A 50 9.80 2.96 16.02
CA THR A 50 10.00 3.62 14.72
C THR A 50 9.23 4.92 14.58
N THR A 51 8.44 5.33 15.59
CA THR A 51 7.49 6.45 15.49
C THR A 51 8.16 7.76 15.10
N GLY A 52 9.36 8.06 15.63
CA GLY A 52 10.09 9.27 15.26
C GLY A 52 10.56 9.24 13.81
N MET A 53 11.42 8.27 13.47
CA MET A 53 12.01 8.19 12.13
C MET A 53 10.97 8.05 11.01
N LEU A 54 9.98 7.16 11.18
CA LEU A 54 8.94 6.99 10.17
C LEU A 54 7.98 8.18 10.17
N GLY A 55 7.72 8.82 11.32
CA GLY A 55 6.91 10.04 11.38
C GLY A 55 7.52 11.18 10.56
N ASP A 56 8.82 11.43 10.75
CA ASP A 56 9.55 12.45 9.99
C ASP A 56 9.60 12.10 8.49
N TRP A 57 9.95 10.85 8.14
CA TRP A 57 10.01 10.41 6.74
C TRP A 57 8.64 10.49 6.05
N LEU A 58 7.55 10.20 6.76
CA LEU A 58 6.20 10.37 6.23
C LEU A 58 5.88 11.84 5.96
N GLN A 59 6.35 12.75 6.80
CA GLN A 59 6.16 14.18 6.58
C GLN A 59 6.82 14.60 5.25
N ASP A 60 8.05 14.15 4.98
CA ASP A 60 8.72 14.38 3.70
C ASP A 60 7.91 13.79 2.53
N LEU A 61 7.42 12.56 2.68
CA LEU A 61 6.58 11.89 1.68
C LEU A 61 5.30 12.67 1.39
N SER A 62 4.65 13.23 2.41
CA SER A 62 3.45 14.06 2.24
C SER A 62 3.74 15.36 1.51
N VAL A 63 4.87 16.02 1.82
CA VAL A 63 5.28 17.27 1.18
C VAL A 63 5.57 17.02 -0.30
N GLU A 64 6.34 15.98 -0.61
CA GLU A 64 6.65 15.63 -2.00
C GLU A 64 5.40 15.20 -2.77
N GLN A 65 4.51 14.41 -2.17
CA GLN A 65 3.23 14.02 -2.77
C GLN A 65 2.39 15.25 -3.15
N LEU A 66 2.18 16.18 -2.21
CA LEU A 66 1.33 17.36 -2.43
C LEU A 66 1.94 18.36 -3.42
N SER A 67 3.27 18.35 -3.57
CA SER A 67 3.96 19.18 -4.58
C SER A 67 3.74 18.68 -6.02
N ARG A 68 3.22 17.47 -6.20
CA ARG A 68 3.10 16.80 -7.50
C ARG A 68 1.68 16.89 -8.07
N PRO A 69 1.53 16.87 -9.41
CA PRO A 69 0.22 16.82 -10.05
C PRO A 69 -0.61 15.63 -9.57
N ASN A 70 -1.90 15.86 -9.31
CA ASN A 70 -2.86 14.85 -8.84
C ASN A 70 -2.47 14.17 -7.52
N ALA A 71 -1.56 14.77 -6.73
CA ALA A 71 -1.06 14.22 -5.47
C ALA A 71 -0.56 12.77 -5.60
N ILE A 72 0.12 12.44 -6.70
CA ILE A 72 0.70 11.11 -6.92
C ILE A 72 2.02 11.01 -6.14
N SER A 73 2.16 9.96 -5.32
CA SER A 73 3.38 9.69 -4.57
C SER A 73 4.59 9.53 -5.50
N PRO A 74 5.78 10.02 -5.11
CA PRO A 74 7.01 9.50 -5.70
C PRO A 74 7.27 8.04 -5.28
N PHE A 75 8.12 7.34 -6.03
CA PHE A 75 8.54 5.96 -5.72
C PHE A 75 9.57 5.89 -4.59
N VAL A 76 10.36 6.95 -4.47
CA VAL A 76 11.39 7.10 -3.44
C VAL A 76 11.24 8.46 -2.79
N VAL A 77 11.48 8.52 -1.49
CA VAL A 77 11.48 9.76 -0.71
C VAL A 77 12.79 9.84 0.09
N PRO A 78 13.60 10.89 -0.09
CA PRO A 78 13.42 12.01 -1.02
C PRO A 78 13.51 11.62 -2.51
N ASN A 79 12.70 12.24 -3.37
CA ASN A 79 12.69 11.92 -4.80
C ASN A 79 13.90 12.50 -5.54
N VAL A 80 14.87 11.63 -5.83
CA VAL A 80 16.05 11.95 -6.66
C VAL A 80 15.99 11.35 -8.06
N ILE A 81 14.91 10.63 -8.39
CA ILE A 81 14.74 9.95 -9.68
C ILE A 81 14.09 10.93 -10.68
N PRO A 82 14.72 11.18 -11.83
CA PRO A 82 14.19 12.10 -12.84
C PRO A 82 13.03 11.46 -13.63
N GLU A 83 12.00 12.25 -13.94
CA GLU A 83 10.78 11.77 -14.63
C GLU A 83 11.00 11.05 -15.96
N PRO A 84 11.97 11.43 -16.82
CA PRO A 84 12.25 10.68 -18.04
C PRO A 84 12.69 9.24 -17.80
N LEU A 85 13.35 8.98 -16.65
CA LEU A 85 13.74 7.63 -16.25
C LEU A 85 12.56 6.87 -15.66
N TRP A 86 11.71 7.56 -14.89
CA TRP A 86 10.52 6.97 -14.29
C TRP A 86 9.35 7.96 -14.28
N PRO A 87 8.36 7.79 -15.18
CA PRO A 87 7.26 8.73 -15.31
C PRO A 87 6.33 8.71 -14.09
N ILE A 88 5.60 9.80 -13.88
CA ILE A 88 4.62 9.92 -12.80
C ILE A 88 3.34 9.21 -13.22
N PHE A 89 2.98 8.13 -12.53
CA PHE A 89 1.68 7.51 -12.66
C PHE A 89 1.29 6.79 -11.36
N PRO A 90 -0.01 6.66 -11.04
CA PRO A 90 -0.44 5.98 -9.81
C PRO A 90 -0.11 4.49 -9.87
N GLN A 91 0.38 3.91 -8.77
CA GLN A 91 0.85 2.54 -8.79
C GLN A 91 0.58 1.78 -7.49
N ALA A 92 -0.70 1.52 -7.24
CA ALA A 92 -1.17 0.80 -6.05
C ALA A 92 -0.47 -0.57 -5.83
N ALA A 93 -0.05 -1.28 -6.90
CA ALA A 93 0.67 -2.55 -6.77
C ALA A 93 2.12 -2.43 -6.28
N LEU A 94 2.78 -1.29 -6.46
CA LEU A 94 4.15 -1.05 -5.97
C LEU A 94 4.16 -0.41 -4.58
N GLY A 95 3.02 -0.42 -3.88
CA GLY A 95 2.93 0.10 -2.53
C GLY A 95 2.94 1.62 -2.52
N ASP A 96 1.83 2.22 -2.97
CA ASP A 96 1.48 3.58 -2.60
C ASP A 96 1.34 3.65 -1.07
N ALA A 97 2.48 3.80 -0.37
CA ALA A 97 2.56 4.00 1.06
C ALA A 97 1.70 5.21 1.48
N THR A 98 1.50 6.16 0.58
CA THR A 98 0.63 7.33 0.72
C THR A 98 -0.82 7.03 1.07
N ILE A 99 -1.45 5.98 0.50
CA ILE A 99 -2.87 5.77 0.80
C ILE A 99 -3.09 5.08 2.15
N LEU A 100 -2.06 4.43 2.70
CA LEU A 100 -2.06 3.87 4.05
C LEU A 100 -1.50 4.85 5.10
N PHE A 101 -0.59 5.75 4.72
CA PHE A 101 0.17 6.56 5.67
C PHE A 101 -0.05 8.08 5.62
N SER A 102 -0.67 8.67 4.58
CA SER A 102 -0.98 10.11 4.59
C SER A 102 -1.96 10.52 5.71
N VAL A 103 -2.62 9.53 6.32
CA VAL A 103 -3.52 9.71 7.45
C VAL A 103 -2.76 9.81 8.78
N VAL A 104 -1.64 9.09 8.94
CA VAL A 104 -0.88 9.09 10.20
C VAL A 104 -0.40 10.52 10.53
N LEU A 105 -0.20 11.36 9.52
CA LEU A 105 0.13 12.78 9.70
C LEU A 105 -1.06 13.70 10.05
N THR A 106 -2.30 13.22 9.86
CA THR A 106 -3.48 13.91 10.39
C THR A 106 -3.53 13.78 11.93
N VAL A 107 -2.99 12.70 12.48
CA VAL A 107 -2.80 12.52 13.94
C VAL A 107 -1.73 13.48 14.50
N SER A 108 -0.83 14.00 13.65
CA SER A 108 0.17 15.03 14.00
C SER A 108 -0.33 16.48 13.79
N GLY A 109 -1.63 16.67 13.52
CA GLY A 109 -2.25 18.01 13.50
C GLY A 109 -2.16 18.78 12.18
N THR A 110 -1.70 18.15 11.09
CA THR A 110 -1.71 18.76 9.76
C THR A 110 -2.94 18.25 9.00
N LYS A 111 -3.96 19.10 8.82
CA LYS A 111 -5.15 18.76 8.01
C LYS A 111 -4.77 18.67 6.54
N ILE A 112 -4.77 17.47 5.97
CA ILE A 112 -4.51 17.24 4.55
C ILE A 112 -5.71 16.52 3.92
N TYR A 113 -6.89 17.16 3.94
CA TYR A 113 -8.04 16.71 3.15
C TYR A 113 -8.82 17.90 2.61
N SER A 114 -8.52 18.31 1.39
CA SER A 114 -9.43 19.14 0.59
C SER A 114 -9.55 18.70 -0.87
N ASN A 115 -8.66 17.84 -1.39
CA ASN A 115 -8.56 17.60 -2.84
C ASN A 115 -8.75 16.14 -3.27
N LEU A 116 -9.29 15.25 -2.42
CA LEU A 116 -9.88 13.97 -2.85
C LEU A 116 -11.28 14.16 -3.51
N GLU A 117 -11.65 15.42 -3.79
CA GLU A 117 -12.90 15.83 -4.43
C GLU A 117 -12.99 15.47 -5.92
N THR A 118 -11.87 15.26 -6.60
CA THR A 118 -11.91 14.75 -7.97
C THR A 118 -12.01 13.24 -7.94
N GLY A 119 -13.25 12.72 -8.02
CA GLY A 119 -13.62 11.32 -8.23
C GLY A 119 -13.07 10.72 -9.53
N LEU A 120 -11.75 10.73 -9.65
CA LEU A 120 -10.96 10.18 -10.72
C LEU A 120 -9.75 9.57 -10.04
N ILE A 121 -9.89 8.35 -9.51
CA ILE A 121 -8.79 7.41 -9.70
C ILE A 121 -8.79 7.22 -11.23
N PRO A 122 -7.84 7.80 -11.97
CA PRO A 122 -7.81 7.59 -13.40
C PRO A 122 -7.68 6.07 -13.62
N PRO A 123 -8.33 5.50 -14.65
CA PRO A 123 -8.19 4.08 -14.94
C PRO A 123 -6.71 3.74 -14.98
N LEU A 124 -6.28 2.90 -14.03
CA LEU A 124 -4.89 2.54 -13.81
C LEU A 124 -4.38 1.94 -15.12
N ARG A 125 -3.38 2.59 -15.72
CA ARG A 125 -2.88 2.19 -17.03
C ARG A 125 -2.18 0.84 -16.87
N ARG A 126 -2.66 -0.17 -17.60
CA ARG A 126 -2.08 -1.52 -17.61
C ARG A 126 -0.61 -1.47 -18.06
N GLY A 127 0.28 -2.02 -17.25
CA GLY A 127 1.68 -2.34 -17.59
C GLY A 127 2.70 -1.64 -16.69
N GLN A 128 3.65 -2.30 -16.03
CA GLN A 128 3.96 -3.72 -15.85
C GLN A 128 4.44 -3.88 -14.40
N PRO A 129 3.91 -4.79 -13.57
CA PRO A 129 4.67 -5.32 -12.45
C PRO A 129 5.70 -6.29 -13.03
N GLY A 130 6.93 -6.22 -12.53
CA GLY A 130 8.08 -6.96 -13.06
C GLY A 130 7.80 -8.44 -13.24
N ASN A 131 7.53 -8.85 -14.49
CA ASN A 131 7.38 -10.21 -15.00
C ASN A 131 6.94 -11.28 -13.97
N SER A 132 5.92 -10.96 -13.16
CA SER A 132 5.46 -11.82 -12.07
C SER A 132 4.47 -12.85 -12.59
N CYS A 133 4.41 -14.02 -11.95
CA CYS A 133 3.41 -15.04 -12.28
C CYS A 133 1.97 -14.58 -12.01
N THR A 134 1.79 -13.60 -11.12
CA THR A 134 0.49 -13.00 -10.81
C THR A 134 0.19 -11.84 -11.73
N ASP A 135 -1.07 -11.75 -12.20
CA ASP A 135 -1.54 -10.61 -12.99
C ASP A 135 -1.39 -9.30 -12.22
N GLY A 136 -0.73 -8.35 -12.85
CA GLY A 136 -0.49 -7.04 -12.26
C GLY A 136 -1.73 -6.25 -11.96
N THR A 137 -2.75 -6.38 -12.82
CA THR A 137 -4.01 -5.67 -12.66
C THR A 137 -4.76 -6.21 -11.44
N LEU A 138 -4.77 -7.52 -11.24
CA LEU A 138 -5.35 -8.15 -10.06
C LEU A 138 -4.67 -7.64 -8.78
N ALA A 139 -3.34 -7.60 -8.75
CA ALA A 139 -2.62 -7.08 -7.58
C ALA A 139 -2.97 -5.60 -7.33
N VAL A 140 -2.95 -4.75 -8.36
CA VAL A 140 -3.33 -3.34 -8.27
C VAL A 140 -4.74 -3.18 -7.69
N ASP A 141 -5.72 -3.89 -8.26
CA ASP A 141 -7.12 -3.78 -7.85
C ASP A 141 -7.32 -4.31 -6.41
N ALA A 142 -6.62 -5.37 -6.02
CA ALA A 142 -6.65 -5.90 -4.65
C ALA A 142 -6.12 -4.88 -3.64
N TYR A 143 -4.98 -4.22 -3.92
CA TYR A 143 -4.46 -3.16 -3.06
C TYR A 143 -5.40 -1.96 -2.99
N LEU A 144 -6.04 -1.59 -4.10
CA LEU A 144 -7.01 -0.49 -4.11
C LEU A 144 -8.20 -0.78 -3.18
N VAL A 145 -8.77 -1.99 -3.25
CA VAL A 145 -9.86 -2.39 -2.35
C VAL A 145 -9.41 -2.35 -0.89
N HIS A 146 -8.25 -2.94 -0.58
CA HIS A 146 -7.72 -3.00 0.78
C HIS A 146 -7.46 -1.62 1.37
N VAL A 147 -6.83 -0.76 0.60
CA VAL A 147 -6.54 0.61 1.03
C VAL A 147 -7.83 1.39 1.30
N THR A 148 -8.83 1.25 0.43
CA THR A 148 -10.11 1.95 0.59
C THR A 148 -10.88 1.43 1.81
N GLU A 149 -10.70 0.16 2.20
CA GLU A 149 -11.25 -0.42 3.42
C GLU A 149 -10.70 0.21 4.71
N ILE A 150 -9.46 0.71 4.68
CA ILE A 150 -8.82 1.29 5.86
C ILE A 150 -9.25 2.75 6.08
N LEU A 151 -9.55 3.49 5.01
CA LEU A 151 -9.89 4.92 5.06
C LEU A 151 -11.10 5.25 5.97
N PRO A 152 -12.21 4.49 6.01
CA PRO A 152 -13.31 4.74 6.94
C PRO A 152 -12.91 4.69 8.42
N HIS A 153 -12.12 3.68 8.80
CA HIS A 153 -11.63 3.51 10.18
C HIS A 153 -10.78 4.70 10.59
N ILE A 154 -9.89 5.09 9.69
CA ILE A 154 -9.03 6.24 9.78
C ILE A 154 -9.84 7.55 9.94
N SER A 155 -10.82 7.79 9.07
CA SER A 155 -11.63 9.01 9.09
C SER A 155 -12.45 9.08 10.38
N THR A 156 -12.82 7.94 10.94
CA THR A 156 -13.48 7.87 12.25
C THR A 156 -12.54 8.27 13.38
N ILE A 157 -11.26 7.88 13.34
CA ILE A 157 -10.25 8.25 14.35
C ILE A 157 -9.97 9.77 14.35
N VAL A 158 -10.04 10.42 13.18
CA VAL A 158 -9.79 11.87 13.04
C VAL A 158 -11.06 12.72 13.06
N ASP A 159 -12.19 12.16 13.50
CA ASP A 159 -13.51 12.81 13.61
C ASP A 159 -14.09 13.37 12.29
N GLU A 160 -13.75 12.77 11.15
CA GLU A 160 -14.28 13.11 9.81
C GLU A 160 -15.39 12.14 9.36
N SER A 161 -16.53 12.14 10.06
CA SER A 161 -17.63 11.18 9.87
C SER A 161 -18.25 11.18 8.46
N ALA A 162 -18.26 12.33 7.77
CA ALA A 162 -18.74 12.44 6.40
C ALA A 162 -17.82 11.70 5.41
N ASN A 163 -16.50 11.85 5.57
CA ASN A 163 -15.51 11.14 4.77
C ASN A 163 -15.53 9.65 5.08
N ALA A 164 -15.69 9.26 6.34
CA ALA A 164 -15.81 7.86 6.73
C ALA A 164 -16.97 7.16 6.01
N SER A 165 -18.15 7.80 5.98
CA SER A 165 -19.34 7.25 5.31
C SER A 165 -19.16 7.15 3.79
N ARG A 166 -18.49 8.12 3.18
CA ARG A 166 -18.18 8.10 1.75
C ARG A 166 -17.21 6.97 1.40
N TYR A 167 -16.09 6.86 2.11
CA TYR A 167 -15.10 5.82 1.84
C TYR A 167 -15.64 4.41 2.07
N GLU A 168 -16.57 4.24 3.02
CA GLU A 168 -17.24 2.96 3.25
C GLU A 168 -18.09 2.56 2.03
N ALA A 169 -18.81 3.51 1.42
CA ALA A 169 -19.57 3.26 0.21
C ALA A 169 -18.65 2.94 -0.98
N ASP A 170 -17.55 3.69 -1.14
CA ASP A 170 -16.55 3.47 -2.19
C ASP A 170 -15.89 2.09 -2.05
N TYR A 171 -15.50 1.70 -0.83
CA TYR A 171 -14.96 0.37 -0.51
C TYR A 171 -15.90 -0.75 -0.94
N ARG A 172 -17.18 -0.69 -0.55
CA ARG A 172 -18.17 -1.72 -0.90
C ARG A 172 -18.35 -1.84 -2.41
N ALA A 173 -18.40 -0.72 -3.11
CA ALA A 173 -18.51 -0.71 -4.57
C ALA A 173 -17.28 -1.34 -5.24
N LEU A 174 -16.07 -0.98 -4.79
CA LEU A 174 -14.81 -1.52 -5.31
C LEU A 174 -14.66 -3.01 -5.02
N LYS A 175 -14.99 -3.47 -3.80
CA LYS A 175 -14.96 -4.89 -3.44
C LYS A 175 -15.91 -5.70 -4.34
N SER A 176 -17.13 -5.21 -4.55
CA SER A 176 -18.09 -5.86 -5.46
C SER A 176 -17.56 -5.96 -6.90
N GLN A 177 -16.95 -4.88 -7.42
CA GLN A 177 -16.34 -4.91 -8.75
C GLN A 177 -15.16 -5.88 -8.83
N PHE A 178 -14.33 -5.96 -7.79
CA PHE A 178 -13.23 -6.91 -7.71
C PHE A 178 -13.75 -8.35 -7.75
N GLN A 179 -14.75 -8.67 -6.92
CA GLN A 179 -15.36 -10.00 -6.86
C GLN A 179 -15.91 -10.43 -8.22
N ILE A 180 -16.69 -9.55 -8.88
CA ILE A 180 -17.25 -9.82 -10.23
C ILE A 180 -16.15 -10.12 -11.25
N LYS A 181 -15.00 -9.43 -11.13
CA LYS A 181 -13.91 -9.52 -12.11
C LYS A 181 -12.99 -10.71 -11.87
N TYR A 182 -12.78 -11.12 -10.62
CA TYR A 182 -11.69 -12.02 -10.25
C TYR A 182 -12.12 -13.25 -9.45
N ILE A 183 -13.28 -13.26 -8.81
CA ILE A 183 -13.73 -14.36 -7.94
C ILE A 183 -14.96 -15.04 -8.56
N PHE A 184 -14.82 -16.33 -8.87
CA PHE A 184 -15.96 -17.13 -9.31
C PHE A 184 -16.93 -17.39 -8.15
N PRO A 185 -18.22 -17.66 -8.42
CA PRO A 185 -19.18 -18.01 -7.38
C PRO A 185 -18.76 -19.20 -6.49
N THR A 186 -17.90 -20.08 -7.01
CA THR A 186 -17.31 -21.21 -6.29
C THR A 186 -16.22 -20.82 -5.29
N GLY A 187 -15.74 -19.56 -5.29
CA GLY A 187 -14.65 -19.06 -4.46
C GLY A 187 -13.26 -19.09 -5.14
N LEU A 188 -13.15 -19.71 -6.33
CA LEU A 188 -11.91 -19.77 -7.10
C LEU A 188 -11.50 -18.39 -7.61
N LEU A 189 -10.20 -18.10 -7.56
CA LEU A 189 -9.62 -16.82 -7.96
C LEU A 189 -8.96 -16.93 -9.34
N VAL A 190 -9.15 -15.92 -10.19
CA VAL A 190 -8.45 -15.80 -11.47
C VAL A 190 -6.94 -15.64 -11.25
N GLY A 191 -6.14 -16.37 -12.00
CA GLY A 191 -4.67 -16.26 -11.95
C GLY A 191 -4.03 -17.01 -10.78
N ASP A 192 -4.67 -18.11 -10.35
CA ASP A 192 -4.27 -19.08 -9.31
C ASP A 192 -2.76 -19.15 -9.04
N THR A 193 -2.33 -18.23 -8.18
CA THR A 193 -0.94 -18.06 -7.77
C THR A 193 -0.95 -17.78 -6.28
N HIS A 194 0.10 -18.22 -5.57
CA HIS A 194 0.20 -18.01 -4.13
C HIS A 194 0.01 -16.54 -3.71
N THR A 195 0.52 -15.58 -4.50
CA THR A 195 0.33 -14.16 -4.22
C THR A 195 -1.13 -13.74 -4.38
N ALA A 196 -1.81 -14.15 -5.47
CA ALA A 196 -3.20 -13.80 -5.69
C ALA A 196 -4.10 -14.35 -4.57
N LEU A 197 -3.93 -15.63 -4.22
CA LEU A 197 -4.65 -16.27 -3.12
C LEU A 197 -4.36 -15.59 -1.78
N SER A 198 -3.08 -15.29 -1.50
CA SER A 198 -2.69 -14.60 -0.27
C SER A 198 -3.31 -13.21 -0.16
N LEU A 199 -3.33 -12.43 -1.25
CA LEU A 199 -3.97 -11.11 -1.26
C LEU A 199 -5.48 -11.23 -1.03
N ALA A 200 -6.15 -12.19 -1.68
CA ALA A 200 -7.58 -12.41 -1.51
C ALA A 200 -7.96 -12.74 -0.06
N VAL A 201 -7.17 -13.58 0.61
CA VAL A 201 -7.39 -13.94 2.01
C VAL A 201 -7.01 -12.79 2.95
N VAL A 202 -5.80 -12.22 2.83
CA VAL A 202 -5.30 -11.19 3.75
C VAL A 202 -6.12 -9.90 3.66
N PHE A 203 -6.61 -9.55 2.47
CA PHE A 203 -7.45 -8.37 2.26
C PHE A 203 -8.95 -8.66 2.37
N ASN A 204 -9.34 -9.89 2.75
CA ASN A 204 -10.73 -10.30 2.92
C ASN A 204 -11.61 -9.98 1.69
N LEU A 205 -11.15 -10.36 0.50
CA LEU A 205 -11.79 -10.02 -0.77
C LEU A 205 -12.94 -10.96 -1.13
N HIS A 206 -12.98 -12.17 -0.57
CA HIS A 206 -14.11 -13.09 -0.70
C HIS A 206 -15.38 -12.53 -0.03
N ASP A 207 -16.54 -13.00 -0.49
CA ASP A 207 -17.83 -12.52 0.02
C ASP A 207 -18.17 -13.17 1.37
N ASP A 208 -17.83 -14.44 1.51
CA ASP A 208 -18.07 -15.21 2.73
C ASP A 208 -16.90 -16.15 3.06
N PRO A 209 -16.84 -16.67 4.31
CA PRO A 209 -15.78 -17.58 4.74
C PRO A 209 -15.75 -18.92 4.00
N GLN A 210 -16.86 -19.37 3.41
CA GLN A 210 -16.91 -20.63 2.64
C GLN A 210 -16.21 -20.48 1.29
N GLN A 211 -16.42 -19.35 0.60
CA GLN A 211 -15.67 -19.01 -0.60
C GLN A 211 -14.17 -18.91 -0.32
N ALA A 212 -13.79 -18.27 0.80
CA ALA A 212 -12.39 -18.18 1.20
C ALA A 212 -11.76 -19.56 1.48
N ALA A 213 -12.52 -20.48 2.09
CA ALA A 213 -12.06 -21.85 2.32
C ALA A 213 -11.89 -22.63 1.01
N ALA A 214 -12.82 -22.46 0.06
CA ALA A 214 -12.77 -23.13 -1.24
C ALA A 214 -11.56 -22.72 -2.10
N ALA A 215 -11.02 -21.51 -1.90
CA ALA A 215 -9.88 -21.02 -2.65
C ALA A 215 -8.55 -21.78 -2.38
N GLY A 216 -8.47 -22.58 -1.31
CA GLY A 216 -7.26 -23.35 -0.95
C GLY A 216 -7.33 -24.85 -1.24
N HIS A 217 -8.34 -25.32 -1.97
CA HIS A 217 -8.68 -26.74 -2.15
C HIS A 217 -8.46 -27.29 -3.58
N ASP A 218 -7.47 -26.77 -4.31
CA ASP A 218 -7.01 -27.37 -5.58
C ASP A 218 -5.85 -28.38 -5.39
#